data_AF-A0A932EQ82-F1
#
_entry.id   AF-A0A932EQ82-F1
#
_cell.length_a   1.000
_cell.length_b   1.000
_cell.length_c   1.000
_cell.angle_alpha   90.00
_cell.angle_beta   90.00
_cell.angle_gamma   90.00
#
_symmetry.space_group_name_H-M   'P 1'
#
loop_
_entity.id
_entity.type
_entity.pdbx_description
1 polymer ?
#
loop_
_entity_poly.entity_id
_entity_poly.type
_entity_poly.pdbx_seq_one_letter_code
_entity_poly.pdbx_strand_id
1 'polypeptide(L)'
;MRDNVMGEQEIREALAREEREAARLFRHTRETSRLLQDAVRKSERNRNKLLSFWRDLSALLRLLRAWKNKTYTKLPKKTILVALAAVIYFVDPFDLVPDVIPVLGYIDDAAVLGLVMASIRDDLEKFQQWEGTIEL
;
A
#
# COMPACT_ATOMS: atom_id res chain seq x y z
N MET A 1 -7.54 -30.10 -19.23
CA MET A 1 -7.23 -28.73 -19.69
C MET A 1 -8.54 -28.09 -20.11
N ARG A 2 -9.17 -27.33 -19.21
CA ARG A 2 -10.33 -26.48 -19.46
C ARG A 2 -10.01 -25.14 -18.81
N ASP A 3 -9.52 -24.25 -19.65
CA ASP A 3 -9.98 -22.88 -19.80
C ASP A 3 -9.91 -21.94 -18.58
N ASN A 4 -8.83 -21.16 -18.58
CA ASN A 4 -8.63 -19.86 -17.92
C ASN A 4 -9.62 -18.76 -18.38
N VAL A 5 -10.77 -19.13 -18.97
CA VAL A 5 -11.67 -18.21 -19.68
C VAL A 5 -12.59 -17.44 -18.73
N MET A 6 -12.84 -17.97 -17.52
CA MET A 6 -13.75 -17.35 -16.55
C MET A 6 -13.19 -16.03 -15.99
N GLY A 7 -11.90 -15.98 -15.63
CA GLY A 7 -11.26 -14.78 -15.09
C GLY A 7 -11.10 -13.67 -16.13
N GLU A 8 -10.76 -14.02 -17.38
CA GLU A 8 -10.68 -13.04 -18.47
C GLU A 8 -12.04 -12.42 -18.78
N GLN A 9 -13.12 -13.20 -18.71
CA GLN A 9 -14.47 -12.72 -18.97
C GLN A 9 -14.95 -11.77 -17.86
N GLU A 10 -14.70 -12.11 -16.60
CA GLU A 10 -15.02 -11.23 -15.46
C GLU A 10 -14.27 -9.90 -15.51
N ILE A 11 -12.97 -9.92 -15.86
CA ILE A 11 -12.15 -8.72 -16.04
C ILE A 11 -12.71 -7.86 -17.18
N ARG A 12 -13.05 -8.46 -18.33
CA ARG A 12 -13.62 -7.73 -19.46
C ARG A 12 -14.98 -7.12 -19.12
N GLU A 13 -15.80 -7.84 -18.36
CA GLU A 13 -17.09 -7.32 -17.90
C GLU A 13 -16.93 -6.19 -16.89
N ALA A 14 -15.97 -6.29 -15.96
CA ALA A 14 -15.66 -5.22 -15.02
C ALA A 14 -15.17 -3.97 -15.76
N LEU A 15 -14.21 -4.12 -16.67
CA LEU A 15 -13.71 -3.03 -17.51
C LEU A 15 -14.84 -2.39 -18.34
N ALA A 16 -15.68 -3.19 -18.97
CA ALA A 16 -16.81 -2.70 -19.74
C ALA A 16 -17.85 -1.96 -18.87
N ARG A 17 -18.03 -2.37 -17.60
CA ARG A 17 -18.91 -1.65 -16.65
C ARG A 17 -18.34 -0.27 -16.31
N GLU A 18 -17.05 -0.20 -15.98
CA GLU A 18 -16.35 1.06 -15.67
C GLU A 18 -16.34 2.01 -16.89
N GLU A 19 -16.09 1.49 -18.10
CA GLU A 19 -16.15 2.28 -19.34
C GLU A 19 -17.53 2.87 -19.60
N ARG A 20 -18.60 2.08 -19.38
CA ARG A 20 -19.98 2.56 -19.52
C ARG A 20 -20.31 3.64 -18.49
N GLU A 21 -19.84 3.49 -17.26
CA GLU A 21 -20.01 4.50 -16.21
C GLU A 21 -19.25 5.79 -16.53
N ALA A 22 -17.99 5.69 -16.97
CA ALA A 22 -17.20 6.82 -17.42
C ALA A 22 -17.88 7.55 -18.59
N ALA A 23 -18.43 6.82 -19.56
CA ALA A 23 -19.19 7.38 -20.68
C ALA A 23 -20.49 8.07 -20.23
N ARG A 24 -21.17 7.55 -19.19
CA ARG A 24 -22.35 8.20 -18.58
C ARG A 24 -21.96 9.52 -17.93
N LEU A 25 -20.90 9.53 -17.13
CA LEU A 25 -20.40 10.71 -16.42
C LEU A 25 -19.97 11.81 -17.41
N PHE A 26 -19.23 11.43 -18.46
CA PHE A 26 -18.79 12.36 -19.51
C PHE A 26 -19.96 13.16 -20.13
N ARG A 27 -21.13 12.54 -20.28
CA ARG A 27 -22.33 13.17 -20.86
C ARG A 27 -23.15 13.99 -19.85
N HIS A 28 -22.92 13.84 -18.55
CA HIS A 28 -23.71 14.49 -17.49
C HIS A 28 -22.83 15.39 -16.61
N THR A 29 -22.72 16.67 -16.98
CA THR A 29 -21.87 17.65 -16.29
C THR A 29 -22.11 17.72 -14.78
N ARG A 30 -23.37 17.66 -14.33
CA ARG A 30 -23.71 17.73 -12.89
C ARG A 30 -23.23 16.51 -12.09
N GLU A 31 -23.33 15.31 -12.67
CA GLU A 31 -22.88 14.08 -12.01
C GLU A 31 -21.35 14.04 -11.95
N THR A 32 -20.68 14.43 -13.03
CA THR A 32 -19.22 14.59 -13.05
C THR A 32 -18.75 15.60 -11.99
N SER A 33 -19.40 16.76 -11.87
CA SER A 33 -19.05 17.74 -10.84
C SER A 33 -19.21 17.20 -9.41
N ARG A 34 -20.25 16.40 -9.13
CA ARG A 34 -20.44 15.76 -7.81
C ARG A 34 -19.35 14.73 -7.53
N LEU A 35 -19.07 13.84 -8.48
CA LEU A 35 -18.01 12.85 -8.35
C LEU A 35 -16.65 13.50 -8.08
N LEU A 36 -16.31 14.56 -8.82
CA LEU A 36 -15.06 15.30 -8.61
C LEU A 36 -15.01 15.95 -7.23
N GLN A 37 -16.10 16.58 -6.77
CA GLN A 37 -16.15 17.14 -5.41
C GLN A 37 -16.01 16.09 -4.32
N ASP A 38 -16.65 14.93 -4.49
CA ASP A 38 -16.55 13.83 -3.54
C ASP A 38 -15.14 13.22 -3.54
N ALA A 39 -14.51 13.10 -4.70
CA ALA A 39 -13.13 12.66 -4.83
C ALA A 39 -12.16 13.65 -4.16
N VAL A 40 -12.32 14.95 -4.37
CA VAL A 40 -11.51 15.99 -3.69
C VAL A 40 -11.69 15.90 -2.19
N ARG A 41 -12.94 15.86 -1.70
CA ARG A 41 -13.25 15.76 -0.27
C ARG A 41 -12.68 14.49 0.36
N LYS A 42 -12.75 13.37 -0.35
CA LYS A 42 -12.17 12.09 0.09
C LYS A 42 -10.64 12.16 0.11
N SER A 43 -10.02 12.79 -0.89
CA SER A 43 -8.57 13.00 -0.95
C SER A 43 -8.08 13.86 0.20
N GLU A 44 -8.71 15.01 0.47
CA GLU A 44 -8.35 15.90 1.58
C GLU A 44 -8.45 15.21 2.93
N ARG A 45 -9.54 14.46 3.18
CA ARG A 45 -9.71 13.70 4.43
C ARG A 45 -8.66 12.60 4.62
N ASN A 46 -8.19 11.99 3.53
CA ASN A 46 -7.19 10.92 3.59
C ASN A 46 -5.76 11.40 3.38
N ARG A 47 -5.53 12.67 3.04
CA ARG A 47 -4.20 13.25 2.81
C ARG A 47 -3.25 12.98 3.98
N ASN A 48 -3.70 13.19 5.21
CA ASN A 48 -2.88 12.95 6.40
C ASN A 48 -2.54 11.46 6.59
N LYS A 49 -3.45 10.54 6.21
CA LYS A 49 -3.20 9.10 6.24
C LYS A 49 -2.18 8.69 5.19
N LEU A 50 -2.26 9.24 3.99
CA LEU A 50 -1.27 9.01 2.94
C LEU A 50 0.10 9.55 3.35
N LEU A 51 0.16 10.78 3.87
CA LEU A 51 1.42 11.39 4.34
C LEU A 51 2.06 10.59 5.47
N SER A 52 1.26 10.12 6.44
CA SER A 52 1.77 9.27 7.52
C SER A 52 2.27 7.92 7.01
N PHE A 53 1.53 7.27 6.11
CA PHE A 53 1.98 6.04 5.45
C PHE A 53 3.33 6.22 4.74
N TRP A 54 3.48 7.28 3.93
CA TRP A 54 4.75 7.55 3.24
C TRP A 54 5.90 7.82 4.19
N ARG A 55 5.64 8.53 5.30
CA ARG A 55 6.64 8.78 6.34
C ARG A 55 7.08 7.49 7.03
N ASP A 56 6.14 6.62 7.36
CA ASP A 56 6.41 5.35 8.06
C ASP A 56 7.13 4.37 7.13
N LEU A 57 6.76 4.31 5.84
CA LEU A 57 7.50 3.57 4.81
C LEU A 57 8.94 4.08 4.66
N SER A 58 9.14 5.41 4.59
CA SER A 58 10.47 6.00 4.53
C SER A 58 11.33 5.61 5.75
N ALA A 59 10.74 5.66 6.94
CA ALA A 59 11.41 5.24 8.17
C ALA A 59 11.77 3.75 8.16
N LEU A 60 10.88 2.89 7.67
CA LEU A 60 11.13 1.46 7.51
C LEU A 60 12.33 1.17 6.60
N LEU A 61 12.41 1.84 5.45
CA LEU A 61 13.52 1.69 4.51
C LEU A 61 14.84 2.17 5.11
N ARG A 62 14.83 3.29 5.83
CA ARG A 62 16.01 3.80 6.55
C ARG A 62 16.45 2.85 7.66
N LEU A 63 15.52 2.29 8.42
CA LEU A 63 15.77 1.28 9.45
C LEU A 63 16.47 0.04 8.86
N LEU A 64 15.94 -0.49 7.75
CA LEU A 64 16.54 -1.64 7.08
C LEU A 64 17.93 -1.33 6.52
N ARG A 65 18.16 -0.12 6.00
CA ARG A 65 19.48 0.33 5.54
C ARG A 65 20.48 0.44 6.69
N ALA A 66 20.08 1.02 7.82
CA ALA A 66 20.91 1.14 9.02
C ALA A 66 21.25 -0.24 9.61
N TRP A 67 20.27 -1.15 9.65
CA TRP A 67 20.48 -2.54 10.04
C TRP A 67 21.45 -3.27 9.11
N LYS A 68 21.27 -3.15 7.79
CA LYS A 68 22.16 -3.76 6.78
C LYS A 68 23.60 -3.27 6.94
N ASN A 69 23.77 -1.97 7.17
CA ASN A 69 25.08 -1.33 7.37
C ASN A 69 25.66 -1.52 8.77
N LYS A 70 24.97 -2.22 9.68
CA LYS A 70 25.36 -2.44 11.07
C LYS A 70 25.50 -1.17 11.92
N THR A 71 24.96 -0.03 11.45
CA THR A 71 24.94 1.22 12.23
C THR A 71 23.86 1.21 13.30
N TYR A 72 22.76 0.45 13.07
CA TYR A 72 21.73 0.22 14.07
C TYR A 72 21.46 -1.28 14.26
N THR A 73 21.84 -1.83 15.41
CA THR A 73 21.76 -3.28 15.70
C THR A 73 20.80 -3.62 16.84
N LYS A 74 20.15 -2.62 17.44
CA LYS A 74 19.24 -2.77 18.60
C LYS A 74 17.83 -3.24 18.21
N LEU A 75 17.71 -4.04 17.16
CA LEU A 75 16.44 -4.53 16.63
C LEU A 75 16.19 -6.01 16.98
N PRO A 76 14.97 -6.37 17.40
CA PRO A 76 14.57 -7.76 17.45
C PRO A 76 14.64 -8.40 16.06
N LYS A 77 15.06 -9.67 15.99
CA LYS A 77 15.07 -10.44 14.71
C LYS A 77 13.70 -10.45 14.03
N LYS A 78 12.63 -10.56 14.83
CA LYS A 78 11.23 -10.52 14.35
C LYS A 78 10.92 -9.24 13.59
N THR A 79 11.34 -8.09 14.12
CA THR A 79 11.12 -6.76 13.51
C THR A 79 11.78 -6.66 12.14
N ILE A 80 13.02 -7.16 12.02
CA ILE A 80 13.74 -7.20 10.75
C ILE A 80 13.03 -8.08 9.72
N LEU A 81 12.59 -9.28 10.12
CA LEU A 81 11.88 -10.21 9.23
C LEU A 81 10.56 -9.61 8.73
N VAL A 82 9.78 -9.01 9.63
CA VAL A 82 8.51 -8.36 9.30
C VAL A 82 8.72 -7.14 8.39
N ALA A 83 9.74 -6.32 8.67
CA ALA A 83 10.10 -5.18 7.83
C ALA A 83 10.53 -5.61 6.42
N LEU A 84 11.34 -6.67 6.30
CA LEU A 84 11.72 -7.23 4.99
C LEU A 84 10.52 -7.78 4.23
N ALA A 85 9.62 -8.51 4.90
CA ALA A 85 8.40 -9.03 4.28
C ALA A 85 7.50 -7.90 3.74
N ALA A 86 7.33 -6.81 4.49
CA ALA A 86 6.60 -5.64 4.02
C ALA A 86 7.25 -4.98 2.80
N VAL A 87 8.59 -4.87 2.76
CA VAL A 87 9.28 -4.30 1.59
C VAL A 87 9.17 -5.20 0.37
N ILE A 88 9.30 -6.52 0.54
CA ILE A 88 9.12 -7.50 -0.56
C ILE A 88 7.71 -7.34 -1.15
N TYR A 89 6.69 -7.35 -0.29
CA TYR A 89 5.31 -7.16 -0.71
C TYR A 89 5.05 -5.80 -1.38
N PHE A 90 5.69 -4.73 -0.91
CA PHE A 90 5.57 -3.40 -1.52
C PHE A 90 6.20 -3.33 -2.92
N VAL A 91 7.32 -4.04 -3.14
CA VAL A 91 8.03 -4.03 -4.43
C VAL A 91 7.35 -4.94 -5.44
N ASP A 92 6.95 -6.13 -5.01
CA ASP A 92 6.25 -7.10 -5.84
C ASP A 92 5.10 -7.76 -5.05
N PRO A 93 3.88 -7.20 -5.13
CA PRO A 93 2.74 -7.76 -4.43
C PRO A 93 2.30 -9.13 -4.97
N PHE A 94 2.75 -9.52 -6.17
CA PHE A 94 2.32 -10.76 -6.84
C PHE A 94 3.28 -11.94 -6.62
N ASP A 95 4.52 -11.73 -6.18
CA ASP A 95 5.55 -12.79 -6.06
C ASP A 95 5.41 -13.65 -4.79
N LEU A 96 4.69 -13.17 -3.76
CA LEU A 96 4.59 -13.87 -2.46
C LEU A 96 3.41 -14.85 -2.37
N VAL A 97 2.43 -14.75 -3.27
CA VAL A 97 1.23 -15.60 -3.31
C VAL A 97 1.25 -16.37 -4.63
N PRO A 98 1.61 -17.67 -4.62
CA PRO A 98 1.54 -18.48 -5.82
C PRO A 98 0.12 -18.48 -6.39
N ASP A 99 -0.01 -18.26 -7.70
CA ASP A 99 -1.16 -18.38 -8.61
C ASP A 99 -2.44 -19.13 -8.14
N VAL A 100 -3.21 -18.63 -7.15
CA VAL A 100 -4.51 -19.28 -6.81
C VAL A 100 -5.71 -18.40 -6.42
N ILE A 101 -5.67 -17.06 -6.51
CA ILE A 101 -6.84 -16.25 -6.11
C ILE A 101 -7.19 -15.20 -7.19
N PRO A 102 -8.17 -15.47 -8.07
CA PRO A 102 -8.59 -14.52 -9.10
C PRO A 102 -9.44 -13.33 -8.62
N VAL A 103 -9.69 -13.20 -7.30
CA VAL A 103 -10.72 -12.28 -6.78
C VAL A 103 -10.36 -11.70 -5.40
N LEU A 104 -9.31 -10.88 -5.28
CA LEU A 104 -9.17 -10.00 -4.11
C LEU A 104 -8.75 -8.60 -4.54
N GLY A 105 -9.64 -7.64 -4.25
CA GLY A 105 -9.62 -6.29 -4.78
C GLY A 105 -8.44 -5.45 -4.32
N TYR A 106 -8.06 -4.52 -5.19
CA TYR A 106 -7.00 -3.50 -5.12
C TYR A 106 -6.95 -2.61 -3.85
N ILE A 107 -7.72 -2.93 -2.79
CA ILE A 107 -7.86 -2.19 -1.55
C ILE A 107 -7.11 -2.86 -0.38
N ASP A 108 -6.78 -4.15 -0.44
CA ASP A 108 -6.23 -4.89 0.71
C ASP A 108 -4.71 -4.68 0.92
N ASP A 109 -3.96 -4.21 -0.07
CA ASP A 109 -2.48 -4.17 0.01
C ASP A 109 -1.94 -3.06 0.92
N ALA A 110 -2.56 -1.87 0.87
CA ALA A 110 -2.21 -0.77 1.77
C ALA A 110 -2.64 -1.06 3.21
N ALA A 111 -3.67 -1.89 3.40
CA ALA A 111 -4.13 -2.32 4.71
C ALA A 111 -3.13 -3.30 5.35
N VAL A 112 -2.61 -4.27 4.60
CA VAL A 112 -1.57 -5.20 5.05
C VAL A 112 -0.29 -4.44 5.42
N LEU A 113 0.18 -3.53 4.57
CA LEU A 113 1.36 -2.71 4.88
C LEU A 113 1.13 -1.81 6.10
N GLY A 114 -0.05 -1.20 6.21
CA GLY A 114 -0.44 -0.42 7.39
C GLY A 114 -0.47 -1.24 8.68
N LEU A 115 -0.97 -2.48 8.62
CA LEU A 115 -0.98 -3.42 9.75
C LEU A 115 0.43 -3.81 10.16
N VAL A 116 1.31 -4.10 9.19
CA VAL A 116 2.71 -4.42 9.45
C VAL A 116 3.42 -3.24 10.10
N MET A 117 3.30 -2.03 9.54
CA MET A 117 3.89 -0.82 10.13
C MET A 117 3.37 -0.56 11.56
N ALA A 118 2.08 -0.78 11.80
CA ALA A 118 1.51 -0.69 13.14
C ALA A 118 2.10 -1.72 14.10
N SER A 119 2.39 -2.95 13.64
CA SER A 119 2.95 -4.03 14.47
C SER A 119 4.40 -3.80 14.91
N ILE A 120 5.15 -2.96 14.20
CA ILE A 120 6.55 -2.62 14.50
C ILE A 120 6.74 -1.16 14.89
N ARG A 121 5.64 -0.46 15.22
CA ARG A 121 5.61 0.98 15.44
C ARG A 121 6.56 1.42 16.56
N ASP A 122 6.60 0.69 17.67
CA ASP A 122 7.48 0.99 18.79
C ASP A 122 8.97 0.90 18.41
N ASP A 123 9.33 -0.03 17.53
CA ASP A 123 10.71 -0.19 17.06
C ASP A 123 11.07 0.88 16.01
N LEU A 124 10.12 1.28 15.17
CA LEU A 124 10.27 2.44 14.28
C LEU A 124 10.48 3.74 15.08
N GLU A 125 9.71 3.95 16.14
CA GLU A 125 9.84 5.13 17.00
C GLU A 125 11.21 5.16 17.71
N LYS A 126 11.67 4.03 18.26
CA LYS A 126 13.02 3.92 18.84
C LYS A 126 14.13 4.18 17.82
N PHE A 127 13.95 3.69 16.59
CA PHE A 127 14.89 3.93 15.51
C PHE A 127 14.94 5.42 15.14
N GLN A 128 13.78 6.08 14.98
CA GLN A 128 13.70 7.50 14.67
C GLN A 128 14.31 8.37 15.76
N GLN A 129 14.09 8.03 17.04
CA GLN A 129 14.72 8.72 18.17
C GLN A 129 16.25 8.61 18.10
N TRP A 130 16.77 7.40 17.86
CA TRP A 130 18.21 7.18 17.70
C TRP A 130 18.77 7.93 16.50
N GLU A 131 18.09 7.91 15.36
CA GLU A 131 18.55 8.60 14.15
C GLU A 131 18.64 10.11 14.36
N GLY A 132 17.66 10.70 15.06
CA GLY A 132 17.70 12.10 15.46
C GLY A 132 18.86 12.46 16.40
N THR A 133 19.53 11.49 17.04
CA THR A 133 20.76 11.75 17.81
C THR A 133 22.03 11.78 16.96
N ILE A 134 21.97 11.35 15.70
CA ILE A 134 23.11 11.32 14.77
C ILE A 134 23.08 12.51 13.80
N GLU A 135 21.90 13.07 13.56
CA GLU A 135 21.70 14.25 12.72
C GLU A 135 21.87 15.59 13.47
N LEU A 136 22.34 15.57 14.72
CA LEU A 136 22.70 16.73 15.54
C LEU A 136 24.23 16.89 15.61
#